data_AF-A0A2H0YV79-F1
#
_entry.id   AF-A0A2H0YV79-F1
#
_cell.length_a   1.000
_cell.length_b   1.000
_cell.length_c   1.000
_cell.angle_alpha   90.00
_cell.angle_beta   90.00
_cell.angle_gamma   90.00
#
_symmetry.space_group_name_H-M   'P 1'
#
loop_
_entity.id
_entity.type
_entity.pdbx_description
1 polymer ?
#
loop_
_entity_poly.entity_id
_entity_poly.type
_entity_poly.pdbx_seq_one_letter_code
_entity_poly.pdbx_strand_id
1 'polypeptide(L)'
;MLKKLFIIAIFVLGLPLCASAFTKTRAPEVKVFNTEGDLIRNLMAYSENFKGGASVAACDLDHNGKAEIITGAGPGGGPHVQIIWPYSFKVTGFMAYDPSFRKGIKVACGDLNGDGEIEIIIGAGQGGGPQIRIFDQN
;
A
#
# COMPACT_ATOMS: atom_id res chain seq x y z
N MET A 1 24.92 9.09 -16.24
CA MET A 1 23.76 10.01 -16.05
C MET A 1 22.94 9.52 -14.86
N LEU A 2 23.01 10.26 -13.75
CA LEU A 2 22.36 9.94 -12.49
C LEU A 2 20.84 10.08 -12.66
N LYS A 3 20.12 8.97 -12.81
CA LYS A 3 18.64 8.98 -12.84
C LYS A 3 18.18 9.26 -11.41
N LYS A 4 17.76 10.50 -11.15
CA LYS A 4 17.20 10.95 -9.88
C LYS A 4 16.10 9.99 -9.43
N LEU A 5 16.36 9.29 -8.33
CA LEU A 5 15.42 8.42 -7.63
C LEU A 5 14.44 9.33 -6.89
N PHE A 6 13.22 9.48 -7.39
CA PHE A 6 12.16 10.16 -6.64
C PHE A 6 11.62 9.18 -5.59
N ILE A 7 12.07 9.34 -4.36
CA ILE A 7 11.54 8.66 -3.18
C ILE A 7 10.23 9.36 -2.84
N ILE A 8 9.10 8.69 -3.04
CA ILE A 8 7.84 9.12 -2.42
C ILE A 8 7.90 8.62 -0.98
N ALA A 9 8.38 9.47 -0.07
CA ALA A 9 8.31 9.25 1.36
C ALA A 9 6.90 9.66 1.81
N ILE A 10 6.05 8.69 2.14
CA ILE A 10 4.82 8.97 2.88
C ILE A 10 5.22 8.97 4.34
N PHE A 11 5.37 10.17 4.90
CA PHE A 11 5.68 10.37 6.32
C PHE A 11 4.36 10.34 7.09
N VAL A 12 4.05 9.21 7.73
CA VAL A 12 2.97 9.14 8.71
C VAL A 12 3.60 9.49 10.06
N LEU A 13 3.18 10.59 10.66
CA LEU A 13 3.69 11.09 11.94
C LEU A 13 3.51 10.00 13.02
N GLY A 14 4.62 9.49 13.57
CA GLY A 14 4.63 8.68 14.80
C GLY A 14 5.09 7.22 14.68
N LEU A 15 5.31 6.68 13.48
CA LEU A 15 5.84 5.31 13.30
C LEU A 15 7.13 5.32 12.46
N PRO A 16 8.18 4.56 12.83
CA PRO A 16 9.52 4.66 12.23
C PRO A 16 9.66 3.88 10.91
N LEU A 17 8.71 3.97 9.99
CA LEU A 17 8.84 3.33 8.68
C LEU A 17 8.45 4.25 7.52
N CYS A 18 9.37 4.41 6.57
CA CYS A 18 9.11 5.01 5.27
C CYS A 18 8.88 3.88 4.24
N ALA A 19 7.67 3.80 3.68
CA ALA A 19 7.36 2.94 2.55
C ALA A 19 7.42 3.74 1.25
N SER A 20 8.08 3.19 0.22
CA SER A 20 8.18 3.83 -1.11
C SER A 20 7.45 3.01 -2.16
N ALA A 21 6.70 3.70 -3.04
CA ALA A 21 5.97 3.09 -4.15
C ALA A 21 6.14 3.91 -5.42
N PHE A 22 6.62 3.27 -6.48
CA PHE A 22 6.83 3.91 -7.77
C PHE A 22 5.58 3.80 -8.64
N THR A 23 5.19 4.88 -9.34
CA THR A 23 4.02 4.85 -10.23
C THR A 23 4.38 5.18 -11.68
N LYS A 24 3.73 4.42 -12.59
CA LYS A 24 3.76 4.45 -14.06
C LYS A 24 5.13 4.19 -14.70
N THR A 25 5.23 3.07 -15.44
CA THR A 25 6.32 2.59 -16.34
C THR A 25 7.27 1.49 -15.82
N ARG A 26 7.28 1.14 -14.53
CA ARG A 26 8.06 0.00 -14.00
C ARG A 26 7.15 -1.05 -13.36
N ALA A 27 7.65 -2.28 -13.23
CA ALA A 27 6.99 -3.32 -12.45
C ALA A 27 6.66 -2.80 -11.04
N PRO A 28 5.57 -3.24 -10.40
CA PRO A 28 5.13 -2.76 -9.10
C PRO A 28 6.01 -3.33 -7.97
N GLU A 29 7.28 -2.92 -7.98
CA GLU A 29 8.28 -3.22 -6.96
C GLU A 29 8.02 -2.37 -5.72
N VAL A 30 7.98 -3.01 -4.55
CA VAL A 30 7.85 -2.38 -3.25
C VAL A 30 9.14 -2.62 -2.47
N LYS A 31 9.77 -1.53 -2.06
CA LYS A 31 10.95 -1.53 -1.19
C LYS A 31 10.63 -0.87 0.13
N VAL A 32 10.93 -1.59 1.20
CA VAL A 32 10.66 -1.21 2.59
C VAL A 32 12.00 -0.96 3.27
N PHE A 33 12.13 0.21 3.87
CA PHE A 33 13.35 0.64 4.56
C PHE A 33 13.04 0.97 6.03
N ASN A 34 14.01 0.76 6.92
CA ASN A 34 13.95 1.27 8.29
C ASN A 34 14.25 2.78 8.31
N THR A 35 14.22 3.38 9.51
CA THR A 35 14.59 4.79 9.73
C THR A 35 16.04 5.11 9.38
N GLU A 36 16.92 4.11 9.45
CA GLU A 36 18.34 4.23 9.12
C GLU A 36 18.59 4.18 7.60
N GLY A 37 17.58 3.81 6.81
CA GLY A 37 17.67 3.67 5.35
C GLY A 37 18.13 2.29 4.87
N ASP A 38 18.28 1.32 5.77
CA ASP A 38 18.55 -0.07 5.44
C ASP A 38 17.33 -0.73 4.82
N LEU A 39 17.56 -1.52 3.77
CA LEU A 39 16.51 -2.28 3.09
C LEU A 39 16.07 -3.46 3.98
N ILE A 40 14.83 -3.41 4.46
CA ILE A 40 14.19 -4.51 5.21
C ILE A 40 13.58 -5.50 4.22
N ARG A 41 12.86 -5.00 3.20
CA ARG A 41 12.21 -5.84 2.20
C ARG A 41 12.21 -5.28 0.80
N ASN A 42 12.30 -6.20 -0.16
CA ASN A 42 12.06 -5.94 -1.57
C ASN A 42 11.22 -7.09 -2.16
N LEU A 43 10.14 -6.75 -2.87
CA LEU A 43 9.30 -7.71 -3.57
C LEU A 43 8.49 -7.04 -4.67
N MET A 44 7.92 -7.85 -5.56
CA MET A 44 6.86 -7.41 -6.47
C MET A 44 5.51 -7.55 -5.75
N ALA A 45 4.76 -6.46 -5.62
CA ALA A 45 3.41 -6.52 -5.07
C ALA A 45 2.48 -7.27 -6.03
N TYR A 46 2.46 -6.84 -7.29
CA TYR A 46 1.68 -7.47 -8.35
C TYR A 46 2.57 -8.00 -9.48
N SER A 47 1.97 -8.61 -10.51
CA SER A 47 2.68 -9.13 -11.68
C SER A 47 3.67 -8.12 -12.26
N GLU A 48 4.86 -8.58 -12.66
CA GLU A 48 5.91 -7.73 -13.27
C GLU A 48 5.45 -7.05 -14.57
N ASN A 49 4.49 -7.69 -15.27
CA ASN A 49 3.90 -7.18 -16.50
C ASN A 49 2.79 -6.15 -16.23
N PHE A 50 2.32 -6.02 -14.99
CA PHE A 50 1.33 -5.03 -14.63
C PHE A 50 1.95 -3.64 -14.59
N LYS A 51 1.42 -2.71 -15.40
CA LYS A 51 1.93 -1.34 -15.54
C LYS A 51 1.04 -0.27 -14.92
N GLY A 52 -0.04 -0.66 -14.24
CA GLY A 52 -0.96 0.25 -13.55
C GLY A 52 -0.34 0.94 -12.34
N GLY A 53 0.80 0.44 -11.84
CA GLY A 53 1.46 0.91 -10.63
C GLY A 53 0.73 0.46 -9.36
N ALA A 54 1.22 0.91 -8.21
CA ALA A 54 0.61 0.64 -6.91
C ALA A 54 0.45 1.93 -6.10
N SER A 55 -0.67 2.05 -5.39
CA SER A 55 -0.81 2.96 -4.25
C SER A 55 -0.26 2.26 -3.01
N VAL A 56 0.38 2.98 -2.09
CA VAL A 56 0.94 2.37 -0.87
C VAL A 56 0.65 3.23 0.35
N ALA A 57 0.42 2.57 1.49
CA ALA A 57 0.32 3.14 2.82
C ALA A 57 1.11 2.26 3.81
N ALA A 58 1.45 2.80 4.98
CA ALA A 58 2.13 2.07 6.04
C ALA A 58 1.47 2.37 7.37
N CYS A 59 1.04 1.33 8.10
CA CYS A 59 0.48 1.43 9.45
C CYS A 59 0.80 0.17 10.25
N ASP A 60 0.94 0.32 11.56
CA ASP A 60 1.09 -0.79 12.52
C ASP A 60 -0.27 -1.41 12.78
N LEU A 61 -0.63 -2.43 12.00
CA LEU A 61 -1.98 -2.98 11.94
C LEU A 61 -2.29 -3.91 13.13
N ASP A 62 -1.27 -4.46 13.77
CA ASP A 62 -1.41 -5.36 14.93
C ASP A 62 -0.83 -4.77 16.23
N HIS A 63 -0.52 -3.47 16.24
CA HIS A 63 0.00 -2.73 17.40
C HIS A 63 1.29 -3.31 17.99
N ASN A 64 2.15 -3.89 17.15
CA ASN A 64 3.41 -4.49 17.58
C ASN A 64 4.60 -3.50 17.54
N GLY A 65 4.35 -2.25 17.15
CA GLY A 65 5.34 -1.19 16.98
C GLY A 65 6.06 -1.21 15.64
N LYS A 66 5.63 -2.05 14.69
CA LYS A 66 6.22 -2.16 13.34
C LYS A 66 5.14 -2.06 12.29
N ALA A 67 5.30 -1.13 11.36
CA ALA A 67 4.30 -0.93 10.32
C ALA A 67 4.30 -2.05 9.27
N GLU A 68 3.10 -2.49 8.92
CA GLU A 68 2.79 -3.25 7.71
C GLU A 68 2.69 -2.32 6.51
N ILE A 69 2.96 -2.87 5.33
CA ILE A 69 2.82 -2.14 4.07
C ILE A 69 1.56 -2.58 3.36
N ILE A 70 0.64 -1.64 3.18
CA ILE A 70 -0.61 -1.85 2.44
C ILE A 70 -0.42 -1.32 1.04
N THR A 71 -0.75 -2.13 0.04
CA THR A 71 -0.66 -1.75 -1.38
C THR A 71 -2.00 -1.93 -2.07
N GLY A 72 -2.32 -1.04 -3.00
CA GLY A 72 -3.52 -1.11 -3.83
C GLY A 72 -3.18 -1.02 -5.32
N ALA A 73 -3.76 -1.92 -6.11
CA ALA A 73 -3.47 -1.99 -7.54
C ALA A 73 -4.00 -0.76 -8.27
N GLY A 74 -3.17 -0.18 -9.14
CA GLY A 74 -3.55 0.95 -9.97
C GLY A 74 -4.47 0.61 -11.15
N PRO A 75 -4.74 1.56 -12.05
CA PRO A 75 -5.62 1.36 -13.19
C PRO A 75 -5.20 0.20 -14.09
N GLY A 76 -6.19 -0.54 -14.60
CA GLY A 76 -5.99 -1.75 -15.41
C GLY A 76 -5.85 -3.05 -14.60
N GLY A 77 -5.59 -2.96 -13.30
CA GLY A 77 -5.64 -4.09 -12.37
C GLY A 77 -7.03 -4.21 -11.71
N GLY A 78 -7.31 -5.36 -11.10
CA GLY A 78 -8.46 -5.50 -10.20
C GLY A 78 -8.30 -4.65 -8.93
N PRO A 79 -9.35 -4.49 -8.10
CA PRO A 79 -9.29 -3.70 -6.86
C PRO A 79 -8.61 -4.47 -5.73
N HIS A 80 -7.45 -5.07 -6.01
CA HIS A 80 -6.74 -5.93 -5.08
C HIS A 80 -5.91 -5.10 -4.12
N VAL A 81 -6.17 -5.30 -2.83
CA VAL A 81 -5.37 -4.80 -1.71
C VAL A 81 -4.44 -5.91 -1.27
N GLN A 82 -3.16 -5.59 -1.05
CA GLN A 82 -2.22 -6.50 -0.40
C GLN A 82 -1.67 -5.89 0.87
N ILE A 83 -1.52 -6.71 1.89
CA ILE A 83 -0.92 -6.36 3.17
C ILE A 83 0.36 -7.18 3.30
N ILE A 84 1.48 -6.48 3.39
CA ILE A 84 2.82 -7.06 3.44
C ILE A 84 3.34 -6.85 4.86
N TRP A 85 3.69 -7.95 5.51
CA TRP A 85 4.30 -7.96 6.84
C TRP A 85 5.81 -8.06 6.66
N PRO A 86 6.57 -6.94 6.72
CA PRO A 86 7.95 -6.93 6.26
C PRO A 86 8.86 -7.85 7.08
N TYR A 87 8.57 -8.00 8.38
CA TYR A 87 9.37 -8.78 9.32
C TYR A 87 9.01 -10.27 9.40
N SER A 88 7.78 -10.66 9.03
CA SER A 88 7.32 -12.05 9.11
C SER A 88 7.25 -12.74 7.74
N PHE A 89 7.57 -12.05 6.64
CA PHE A 89 7.49 -12.56 5.27
C PHE A 89 6.07 -12.97 4.83
N LYS A 90 5.05 -12.63 5.63
CA LYS A 90 3.65 -12.86 5.31
C LYS A 90 3.14 -11.81 4.32
N VAL A 91 2.36 -12.25 3.33
CA VAL A 91 1.59 -11.39 2.43
C VAL A 91 0.16 -11.90 2.40
N THR A 92 -0.79 -11.03 2.73
CA THR A 92 -2.24 -11.30 2.64
C THR A 92 -2.88 -10.29 1.70
N GLY A 93 -4.16 -10.43 1.41
CA GLY A 93 -4.86 -9.50 0.55
C GLY A 93 -6.34 -9.84 0.33
N PHE A 94 -7.06 -8.88 -0.24
CA PHE A 94 -8.49 -9.00 -0.53
C PHE A 94 -8.91 -8.08 -1.67
N MET A 95 -10.09 -8.32 -2.25
CA MET A 95 -10.68 -7.46 -3.28
C MET A 95 -11.59 -6.42 -2.62
N ALA A 96 -11.22 -5.13 -2.69
CA ALA A 96 -11.96 -4.06 -2.02
C ALA A 96 -13.27 -3.69 -2.71
N TYR A 97 -13.37 -3.94 -4.01
CA TYR A 97 -14.55 -3.70 -4.84
C TYR A 97 -14.87 -4.95 -5.66
N ASP A 98 -15.87 -4.84 -6.54
CA ASP A 98 -16.18 -5.88 -7.51
C ASP A 98 -14.92 -6.34 -8.25
N PRO A 99 -14.64 -7.66 -8.36
CA PRO A 99 -13.45 -8.16 -9.05
C PRO A 99 -13.30 -7.75 -10.51
N SER A 100 -14.34 -7.21 -11.16
CA SER A 100 -14.32 -6.61 -12.51
C SER A 100 -13.94 -5.12 -12.53
N PHE A 101 -13.83 -4.46 -11.38
CA PHE A 101 -13.45 -3.05 -11.28
C PHE A 101 -11.99 -2.85 -11.75
N ARG A 102 -11.77 -1.97 -12.73
CA ARG A 102 -10.44 -1.75 -13.36
C ARG A 102 -9.93 -0.31 -13.27
N LYS A 103 -10.59 0.55 -12.51
CA LYS A 103 -10.20 1.97 -12.39
C LYS A 103 -9.03 2.20 -11.43
N GLY A 104 -8.54 1.13 -10.79
CA GLY A 104 -7.51 1.16 -9.77
C GLY A 104 -8.03 1.69 -8.44
N ILE A 105 -7.26 1.49 -7.38
CA ILE A 105 -7.62 1.92 -6.03
C ILE A 105 -6.49 2.74 -5.39
N LYS A 106 -6.87 3.60 -4.44
CA LYS A 106 -5.96 4.31 -3.54
C LYS A 106 -6.14 3.77 -2.14
N VAL A 107 -5.04 3.68 -1.40
CA VAL A 107 -5.03 3.12 -0.05
C VAL A 107 -4.51 4.16 0.93
N ALA A 108 -5.12 4.20 2.10
CA ALA A 108 -4.68 4.90 3.31
C ALA A 108 -5.03 4.02 4.52
N CYS A 109 -4.52 4.36 5.70
CA CYS A 109 -4.84 3.66 6.93
C CYS A 109 -4.69 4.59 8.13
N GLY A 110 -5.38 4.26 9.21
CA GLY A 110 -5.34 4.97 10.48
C GLY A 110 -6.55 4.62 11.35
N ASP A 111 -6.45 4.92 12.64
CA ASP A 111 -7.58 4.87 13.57
C ASP A 111 -8.54 6.03 13.25
N LEU A 112 -9.71 5.71 12.71
CA LEU A 112 -10.73 6.68 12.31
C LEU A 112 -11.82 6.86 13.36
N ASN A 113 -11.99 5.91 14.27
CA ASN A 113 -13.10 5.89 15.22
C ASN A 113 -12.66 6.17 16.67
N GLY A 114 -11.35 6.22 16.92
CA GLY A 114 -10.72 6.48 18.22
C GLY A 114 -10.68 5.27 19.16
N ASP A 115 -10.85 4.04 18.66
CA ASP A 115 -10.81 2.83 19.48
C ASP A 115 -9.42 2.23 19.65
N GLY A 116 -8.43 2.78 18.95
CA GLY A 116 -7.05 2.33 18.98
C GLY A 116 -6.76 1.15 18.06
N GLU A 117 -7.72 0.70 17.25
CA GLU A 117 -7.48 -0.20 16.13
C GLU A 117 -7.22 0.59 14.83
N ILE A 118 -6.52 -0.01 13.87
CA ILE A 118 -6.22 0.66 12.60
C ILE A 118 -7.11 0.14 11.48
N GLU A 119 -7.82 1.07 10.84
CA GLU A 119 -8.63 0.78 9.67
C GLU A 119 -7.85 0.94 8.37
N ILE A 120 -8.22 0.12 7.37
CA ILE A 120 -7.74 0.25 5.99
C ILE A 120 -8.78 0.98 5.16
N ILE A 121 -8.37 2.10 4.57
CA ILE A 121 -9.23 3.01 3.81
C ILE A 121 -8.92 2.88 2.32
N ILE A 122 -9.93 2.56 1.53
CA ILE A 122 -9.79 2.34 0.09
C ILE A 122 -10.67 3.31 -0.69
N GLY A 123 -10.03 4.18 -1.47
CA GLY A 123 -10.70 5.06 -2.42
C GLY A 123 -10.72 4.49 -3.83
N ALA A 124 -11.87 4.61 -4.50
CA ALA A 124 -11.98 4.30 -5.93
C ALA A 124 -11.11 5.26 -6.77
N GLY A 125 -10.37 4.70 -7.72
CA GLY A 125 -9.57 5.48 -8.67
C GLY A 125 -10.43 6.30 -9.64
N GLN A 126 -9.76 7.09 -10.49
CA GLN A 126 -10.43 8.01 -11.41
C GLN A 126 -11.48 7.30 -12.28
N GLY A 127 -12.70 7.85 -12.28
CA GLY A 127 -13.83 7.28 -13.04
C GLY A 127 -14.49 6.05 -12.40
N GLY A 128 -14.15 5.73 -11.15
CA GLY A 128 -14.80 4.68 -10.34
C GLY A 128 -15.97 5.17 -9.49
N GLY A 129 -16.28 6.47 -9.53
CA GLY A 129 -17.29 7.12 -8.68
C GLY A 129 -16.75 7.56 -7.32
N PRO A 130 -17.51 8.34 -6.55
CA PRO A 130 -17.10 8.88 -5.25
C PRO A 130 -17.24 7.84 -4.14
N GLN A 131 -16.66 6.66 -4.32
CA GLN A 131 -16.74 5.57 -3.34
C GLN A 131 -15.47 5.50 -2.49
N ILE A 132 -15.69 5.46 -1.17
CA ILE A 132 -14.70 5.10 -0.16
C ILE A 132 -15.24 3.87 0.57
N ARG A 133 -14.36 2.91 0.85
CA ARG A 133 -14.66 1.75 1.69
C ARG A 133 -13.62 1.69 2.80
N ILE A 134 -14.07 1.33 4.00
CA ILE A 134 -13.25 1.19 5.19
C ILE A 134 -13.34 -0.28 5.58
N PHE A 135 -12.21 -0.87 5.93
CA PHE A 135 -12.09 -2.28 6.30
C PHE A 135 -11.36 -2.39 7.62
N ASP A 136 -11.97 -3.14 8.53
CA ASP A 136 -11.36 -3.53 9.80
C ASP A 136 -10.56 -4.83 9.60
N GLN A 137 -9.76 -5.17 10.61
CA GLN A 137 -8.98 -6.40 10.64
C GLN A 137 -9.82 -7.66 10.98
N ASN A 138 -11.08 -7.48 11.41
CA ASN A 138 -11.96 -8.51 12.00
C ASN A 138 -13.12 -8.94 11.10
#